data_AF-J2U364-F1
#
_entry.id   AF-J2U364-F1
#
_cell.length_a   1.000
_cell.length_b   1.000
_cell.length_c   1.000
_cell.angle_alpha   90.00
_cell.angle_beta   90.00
_cell.angle_gamma   90.00
#
_symmetry.space_group_name_H-M   'P 1'
#
loop_
_entity.id
_entity.type
_entity.pdbx_description
1 polymer ?
#
loop_
_entity_poly.entity_id
_entity_poly.type
_entity_poly.pdbx_seq_one_letter_code
_entity_poly.pdbx_strand_id
1 'polypeptide(L)'
;MVGSLLRDSFRTESVGARGEIALFRAFIRAFNALGPNAVAEEYHGNRYQVTFSAARGAGRTVPRCELCDVMIIHYPAGNPNAARVTFNQAKVTTNELICGSRASVPYNFRANLEQWDLLSNRPSISAATATTHLPYDLLSSALLPSVGTFGVFYPQGSGFDFAYFVADGLWPLKNSENRTGTLQWGTPLQVVRKIGHYKEATATCCMYTFGEALSMGLIGTPLHQALYGSSGTPALRNWLASVLVSLREKHADSELPNELLEGLELMRDVEEPSRGGEPSTPRAVVLIRT
;
A
#
# COMPACT_ATOMS: atom_id res chain seq x y z
N MET A 1 -2.21 5.28 -19.47
CA MET A 1 -2.18 6.77 -19.31
C MET A 1 -1.72 7.17 -17.92
N VAL A 2 -2.20 6.51 -16.86
CA VAL A 2 -1.76 6.74 -15.47
C VAL A 2 -0.25 6.64 -15.32
N GLY A 3 0.41 5.65 -15.95
CA GLY A 3 1.86 5.46 -15.84
C GLY A 3 2.67 6.70 -16.24
N SER A 4 2.38 7.28 -17.40
CA SER A 4 3.12 8.47 -17.87
C SER A 4 2.85 9.69 -17.00
N LEU A 5 1.59 9.97 -16.68
CA LEU A 5 1.22 11.12 -15.86
C LEU A 5 1.84 11.03 -14.46
N LEU A 6 1.73 9.87 -13.82
CA LEU A 6 2.27 9.66 -12.48
C LEU A 6 3.79 9.76 -12.45
N ARG A 7 4.48 9.22 -13.47
CA ARG A 7 5.93 9.36 -13.62
C ARG A 7 6.33 10.84 -13.77
N ASP A 8 5.67 11.57 -14.65
CA ASP A 8 6.05 12.94 -14.97
C ASP A 8 5.77 13.89 -13.78
N SER A 9 4.63 13.69 -13.09
CA SER A 9 4.31 14.38 -11.85
C SER A 9 5.32 14.06 -10.74
N PHE A 10 5.63 12.77 -10.49
CA PHE A 10 6.58 12.40 -9.43
C PHE A 10 7.99 12.89 -9.70
N ARG A 11 8.45 12.86 -10.96
CA ARG A 11 9.74 13.42 -11.35
C ARG A 11 9.83 14.90 -11.03
N THR A 12 8.77 15.66 -11.30
CA THR A 12 8.69 17.09 -10.99
C THR A 12 8.70 17.31 -9.47
N GLU A 13 7.86 16.57 -8.74
CA GLU A 13 7.68 16.73 -7.29
C GLU A 13 8.88 16.26 -6.46
N SER A 14 9.69 15.36 -6.98
CA SER A 14 10.87 14.81 -6.30
C SER A 14 12.14 15.65 -6.47
N VAL A 15 12.15 16.64 -7.37
CA VAL A 15 13.31 17.53 -7.55
C VAL A 15 13.62 18.25 -6.24
N GLY A 16 14.84 18.09 -5.75
CA GLY A 16 15.28 18.70 -4.49
C GLY A 16 14.71 18.06 -3.22
N ALA A 17 13.84 17.05 -3.32
CA ALA A 17 13.35 16.31 -2.17
C ALA A 17 14.50 15.50 -1.52
N ARG A 18 14.61 15.56 -0.19
CA ARG A 18 15.66 14.84 0.56
C ARG A 18 15.07 14.05 1.71
N GLY A 19 15.41 12.77 1.75
CA GLY A 19 14.98 11.84 2.81
C GLY A 19 13.55 11.33 2.62
N GLU A 20 13.20 10.34 3.46
CA GLU A 20 11.96 9.55 3.33
C GLU A 20 10.70 10.43 3.38
N ILE A 21 10.59 11.37 4.32
CA ILE A 21 9.39 12.21 4.48
C ILE A 21 9.17 13.13 3.28
N ALA A 22 10.22 13.78 2.77
CA ALA A 22 10.09 14.69 1.63
C ALA A 22 9.69 13.93 0.36
N LEU A 23 10.27 12.75 0.15
CA LEU A 23 9.94 11.89 -0.99
C LEU A 23 8.54 11.29 -0.88
N PHE A 24 8.12 10.91 0.33
CA PHE A 24 6.77 10.47 0.60
C PHE A 24 5.75 11.57 0.29
N ARG A 25 6.01 12.81 0.69
CA ARG A 25 5.13 13.94 0.34
C ARG A 25 5.13 14.26 -1.15
N ALA A 26 6.27 14.13 -1.82
CA ALA A 26 6.35 14.23 -3.29
C ALA A 26 5.49 13.14 -3.96
N PHE A 27 5.47 11.92 -3.42
CA PHE A 27 4.62 10.83 -3.87
C PHE A 27 3.13 11.16 -3.72
N ILE A 28 2.70 11.64 -2.55
CA ILE A 28 1.31 12.07 -2.33
C ILE A 28 0.90 13.19 -3.30
N ARG A 29 1.75 14.22 -3.47
CA ARG A 29 1.48 15.31 -4.42
C ARG A 29 1.42 14.83 -5.88
N ALA A 30 2.26 13.87 -6.25
CA ALA A 30 2.23 13.28 -7.59
C ALA A 30 0.91 12.56 -7.90
N PHE A 31 0.28 11.91 -6.91
CA PHE A 31 -1.06 11.36 -7.06
C PHE A 31 -2.12 12.45 -7.20
N ASN A 32 -2.10 13.47 -6.33
CA ASN A 32 -3.06 14.58 -6.43
C ASN A 32 -2.94 15.35 -7.77
N ALA A 33 -1.76 15.36 -8.40
CA ALA A 33 -1.55 15.95 -9.72
C ALA A 33 -2.25 15.18 -10.87
N LEU A 34 -2.82 13.99 -10.63
CA LEU A 34 -3.66 13.28 -11.60
C LEU A 34 -5.08 13.88 -11.71
N GLY A 35 -5.39 14.91 -10.93
CA GLY A 35 -6.64 15.65 -10.99
C GLY A 35 -7.84 14.79 -10.58
N PRO A 36 -8.96 14.80 -11.32
CA PRO A 36 -10.20 14.15 -10.89
C PRO A 36 -10.12 12.62 -10.81
N ASN A 37 -9.00 12.02 -11.24
CA ASN A 37 -8.79 10.58 -11.20
C ASN A 37 -8.06 10.09 -9.95
N ALA A 38 -7.53 10.99 -9.10
CA ALA A 38 -6.95 10.55 -7.85
C ALA A 38 -7.10 11.58 -6.73
N VAL A 39 -7.23 11.09 -5.50
CA VAL A 39 -7.08 11.85 -4.28
C VAL A 39 -6.10 11.14 -3.36
N ALA A 40 -5.29 11.91 -2.66
CA ALA A 40 -4.30 11.40 -1.72
C ALA A 40 -4.21 12.32 -0.50
N GLU A 41 -4.43 11.74 0.68
CA GLU A 41 -4.46 12.44 1.96
C GLU A 41 -3.41 11.86 2.92
N GLU A 42 -2.63 12.73 3.56
CA GLU A 42 -1.72 12.38 4.66
C GLU A 42 -2.47 12.57 5.98
N TYR A 43 -2.67 11.48 6.72
CA TYR A 43 -3.19 11.50 8.08
C TYR A 43 -2.05 11.55 9.10
N HIS A 44 -2.24 12.28 10.20
CA HIS A 44 -1.34 12.21 11.35
C HIS A 44 -1.60 10.93 12.15
N GLY A 45 -1.36 9.77 11.53
CA GLY A 45 -1.64 8.47 12.11
C GLY A 45 -0.81 8.19 13.37
N ASN A 46 -1.36 7.35 14.24
CA ASN A 46 -0.66 6.91 15.45
C ASN A 46 0.57 6.07 15.10
N ARG A 47 1.70 6.35 15.76
CA ARG A 47 2.82 5.40 15.76
C ARG A 47 2.38 4.16 16.53
N TYR A 48 2.79 2.98 16.07
CA TYR A 48 2.47 1.70 16.73
C TYR A 48 0.99 1.36 16.71
N GLN A 49 0.48 0.94 15.55
CA GLN A 49 -0.93 0.58 15.37
C GLN A 49 -1.18 -0.89 15.70
N VAL A 50 -0.25 -1.78 15.35
CA VAL A 50 -0.50 -3.22 15.40
C VAL A 50 0.53 -3.98 16.21
N THR A 51 0.07 -5.05 16.85
CA THR A 51 0.87 -6.16 17.36
C THR A 51 0.50 -7.45 16.64
N PHE A 52 1.46 -8.37 16.52
CA PHE A 52 1.25 -9.68 15.92
C PHE A 52 2.29 -10.67 16.46
N SER A 53 2.10 -11.96 16.20
CA SER A 53 3.09 -12.99 16.51
C SER A 53 4.10 -13.08 15.37
N ALA A 54 5.38 -12.82 15.64
CA ALA A 54 6.42 -12.92 14.62
C ALA A 54 6.52 -14.37 14.08
N ALA A 55 6.63 -14.52 12.77
CA ALA A 55 6.66 -15.83 12.12
C ALA A 55 8.05 -16.17 11.55
N ARG A 56 8.92 -15.17 11.33
CA ARG A 56 10.21 -15.37 10.65
C ARG A 56 11.43 -15.06 11.51
N GLY A 57 11.25 -14.86 12.82
CA GLY A 57 12.35 -14.63 13.76
C GLY A 57 13.10 -13.30 13.52
N ALA A 58 12.44 -12.33 12.89
CA ALA A 58 12.98 -11.01 12.65
C ALA A 58 12.40 -10.01 13.67
N GLY A 59 13.26 -9.32 14.42
CA GLY A 59 12.81 -8.42 15.48
C GLY A 59 12.28 -9.14 16.73
N ARG A 60 11.33 -8.51 17.44
CA ARG A 60 10.75 -9.03 18.69
C ARG A 60 9.81 -10.22 18.45
N THR A 61 9.62 -11.08 19.45
CA THR A 61 8.63 -12.18 19.39
C THR A 61 7.20 -11.71 19.18
N VAL A 62 6.85 -10.58 19.81
CA VAL A 62 5.58 -9.87 19.59
C VAL A 62 5.93 -8.45 19.12
N PRO A 63 6.12 -8.26 17.80
CA PRO A 63 6.43 -6.94 17.27
C PRO A 63 5.30 -5.95 17.52
N ARG A 64 5.67 -4.67 17.53
CA ARG A 64 4.74 -3.54 17.62
C ARG A 64 5.18 -2.47 16.64
N CYS A 65 4.40 -2.22 15.60
CA CYS A 65 4.76 -1.32 14.49
C CYS A 65 3.52 -0.63 13.89
N GLU A 66 3.73 0.30 12.96
CA GLU A 66 2.69 0.82 12.07
C GLU A 66 2.13 -0.26 11.13
N LEU A 67 0.92 -0.07 10.60
CA LEU A 67 0.39 -0.97 9.57
C LEU A 67 1.09 -0.75 8.22
N CYS A 68 1.21 0.51 7.80
CA CYS A 68 1.91 0.94 6.60
C CYS A 68 2.11 2.46 6.62
N ASP A 69 2.90 2.96 5.67
CA ASP A 69 3.01 4.40 5.43
C ASP A 69 1.88 4.90 4.52
N VAL A 70 1.48 4.12 3.52
CA VAL A 70 0.35 4.48 2.64
C VAL A 70 -0.49 3.27 2.27
N MET A 71 -1.80 3.43 2.39
CA MET A 71 -2.78 2.52 1.80
C MET A 71 -3.16 3.04 0.42
N ILE A 72 -3.09 2.19 -0.59
CA ILE A 72 -3.42 2.55 -1.96
C ILE A 72 -4.62 1.71 -2.39
N ILE A 73 -5.75 2.36 -2.64
CA ILE A 73 -6.92 1.77 -3.28
C ILE A 73 -6.96 2.25 -4.73
N HIS A 74 -7.17 1.31 -5.66
CA HIS A 74 -7.40 1.65 -7.05
C HIS A 74 -8.49 0.80 -7.67
N TYR A 75 -9.17 1.35 -8.67
CA TYR A 75 -10.23 0.66 -9.41
C TYR A 75 -10.32 1.17 -10.85
N PRO A 76 -10.70 0.33 -11.82
CA PRO A 76 -10.93 0.77 -13.19
C PRO A 76 -12.12 1.73 -13.29
N ALA A 77 -12.01 2.74 -14.14
CA ALA A 77 -13.12 3.63 -14.44
C ALA A 77 -14.39 2.86 -14.86
N GLY A 78 -15.53 3.22 -14.26
CA GLY A 78 -16.81 2.54 -14.49
C GLY A 78 -16.92 1.15 -13.86
N ASN A 79 -15.93 0.67 -13.10
CA ASN A 79 -16.00 -0.60 -12.40
C ASN A 79 -15.39 -0.53 -10.97
N PRO A 80 -16.00 0.24 -10.06
CA PRO A 80 -15.56 0.32 -8.67
C PRO A 80 -15.62 -1.03 -7.93
N ASN A 81 -16.46 -1.97 -8.37
CA ASN A 81 -16.50 -3.34 -7.85
C ASN A 81 -15.19 -4.12 -8.06
N ALA A 82 -14.39 -3.76 -9.06
CA ALA A 82 -13.08 -4.35 -9.31
C ALA A 82 -11.96 -3.68 -8.50
N ALA A 83 -12.29 -2.89 -7.48
CA ALA A 83 -11.31 -2.22 -6.62
C ALA A 83 -10.35 -3.19 -5.96
N ARG A 84 -9.11 -2.73 -5.78
CA ARG A 84 -8.03 -3.46 -5.14
C ARG A 84 -7.31 -2.58 -4.14
N VAL A 85 -6.74 -3.19 -3.11
CA VAL A 85 -6.03 -2.49 -2.04
C VAL A 85 -4.63 -3.07 -1.79
N THR A 86 -3.67 -2.20 -1.51
CA THR A 86 -2.36 -2.56 -0.97
C THR A 86 -1.96 -1.64 0.18
N PHE A 87 -1.26 -2.19 1.17
CA PHE A 87 -0.63 -1.50 2.28
C PHE A 87 0.87 -1.45 2.01
N ASN A 88 1.34 -0.24 1.71
CA ASN A 88 2.69 0.00 1.22
C ASN A 88 3.55 0.68 2.30
N GLN A 89 4.71 0.09 2.59
CA GLN A 89 5.74 0.73 3.38
C GLN A 89 6.70 1.50 2.45
N ALA A 90 6.80 2.81 2.67
CA ALA A 90 7.70 3.66 1.88
C ALA A 90 9.12 3.58 2.45
N LYS A 91 10.12 3.50 1.56
CA LYS A 91 11.54 3.47 1.91
C LYS A 91 12.33 4.32 0.93
N VAL A 92 13.48 4.81 1.37
CA VAL A 92 14.45 5.51 0.52
C VAL A 92 15.77 4.73 0.50
N THR A 93 16.44 4.73 -0.63
CA THR A 93 17.78 4.17 -0.80
C THR A 93 18.66 5.09 -1.62
N THR A 94 19.97 4.92 -1.49
CA THR A 94 20.98 5.55 -2.34
C THR A 94 21.37 4.67 -3.53
N ASN A 95 20.88 3.42 -3.57
CA ASN A 95 21.16 2.50 -4.65
C ASN A 95 20.26 2.84 -5.85
N GLU A 96 20.84 3.10 -7.01
CA GLU A 96 20.07 3.26 -8.25
C GLU A 96 19.44 1.92 -8.67
N LEU A 97 18.29 1.99 -9.33
CA LEU A 97 17.66 0.85 -9.99
C LEU A 97 17.56 1.11 -11.50
N ILE A 98 18.13 0.20 -12.29
CA ILE A 98 18.08 0.28 -13.75
C ILE A 98 16.82 -0.43 -14.24
N CYS A 99 15.89 0.33 -14.81
CA CYS A 99 14.65 -0.17 -15.37
C CYS A 99 14.84 -0.48 -16.87
N GLY A 100 14.86 -1.78 -17.23
CA GLY A 100 15.11 -2.25 -18.60
C GLY A 100 15.04 -3.78 -18.75
N SER A 101 15.32 -4.31 -19.94
CA SER A 101 15.24 -5.75 -20.28
C SER A 101 16.18 -6.66 -19.47
N ARG A 102 17.18 -6.06 -18.82
CA ARG A 102 18.02 -6.68 -17.78
C ARG A 102 17.90 -5.87 -16.51
N ALA A 103 16.75 -5.97 -15.85
CA ALA A 103 16.57 -5.40 -14.53
C ALA A 103 17.70 -5.84 -13.60
N SER A 104 18.31 -4.88 -12.90
CA SER A 104 19.45 -5.10 -12.00
C SER A 104 19.00 -5.78 -10.71
N VAL A 105 18.80 -7.10 -10.78
CA VAL A 105 18.68 -7.97 -9.62
C VAL A 105 20.01 -8.67 -9.32
N PRO A 106 20.38 -8.88 -8.05
CA PRO A 106 19.62 -8.52 -6.86
C PRO A 106 19.59 -7.02 -6.57
N TYR A 107 18.48 -6.54 -6.01
CA TYR A 107 18.31 -5.16 -5.56
C TYR A 107 18.11 -5.11 -4.04
N ASN A 108 18.84 -4.23 -3.36
CA ASN A 108 18.89 -4.19 -1.91
C ASN A 108 18.53 -2.81 -1.37
N PHE A 109 17.84 -2.77 -0.24
CA PHE A 109 17.54 -1.54 0.49
C PHE A 109 17.38 -1.82 1.98
N ARG A 110 17.58 -0.79 2.81
CA ARG A 110 17.36 -0.89 4.26
C ARG A 110 15.87 -0.77 4.57
N ALA A 111 15.41 -1.58 5.50
CA ALA A 111 14.02 -1.55 5.94
C ALA A 111 13.87 -1.99 7.40
N ASN A 112 12.68 -1.76 7.95
CA ASN A 112 12.27 -2.34 9.21
C ASN A 112 11.88 -3.82 8.98
N LEU A 113 12.56 -4.74 9.67
CA LEU A 113 12.34 -6.18 9.53
C LEU A 113 11.05 -6.66 10.21
N GLU A 114 10.60 -5.98 11.28
CA GLU A 114 9.29 -6.25 11.88
C GLU A 114 8.17 -5.86 10.89
N GLN A 115 8.32 -4.73 10.19
CA GLN A 115 7.38 -4.32 9.15
C GLN A 115 7.38 -5.30 7.97
N TRP A 116 8.55 -5.81 7.60
CA TRP A 116 8.66 -6.83 6.57
C TRP A 116 8.00 -8.15 7.00
N ASP A 117 8.21 -8.61 8.23
CA ASP A 117 7.55 -9.82 8.75
C ASP A 117 6.01 -9.66 8.68
N LEU A 118 5.48 -8.51 9.14
CA LEU A 118 4.06 -8.18 9.06
C LEU A 118 3.53 -8.26 7.63
N LEU A 119 4.13 -7.51 6.70
CA LEU A 119 3.62 -7.39 5.32
C LEU A 119 3.89 -8.65 4.48
N SER A 120 4.96 -9.39 4.78
CA SER A 120 5.31 -10.63 4.08
C SER A 120 4.46 -11.81 4.53
N ASN A 121 4.24 -11.98 5.84
CA ASN A 121 3.50 -13.12 6.38
C ASN A 121 2.01 -12.87 6.49
N ARG A 122 1.60 -11.59 6.54
CA ARG A 122 0.20 -11.17 6.62
C ARG A 122 -0.54 -11.91 7.75
N PRO A 123 0.01 -11.92 8.98
CA PRO A 123 -0.66 -12.56 10.10
C PRO A 123 -1.93 -11.80 10.44
N SER A 124 -2.79 -12.41 11.26
CA SER A 124 -3.79 -11.62 11.95
C SER A 124 -3.14 -10.66 12.95
N ILE A 125 -3.75 -9.50 13.11
CA ILE A 125 -3.21 -8.35 13.85
C ILE A 125 -4.09 -8.02 15.05
N SER A 126 -3.48 -7.53 16.12
CA SER A 126 -4.16 -6.97 17.28
C SER A 126 -3.85 -5.49 17.42
N ALA A 127 -4.76 -4.74 18.04
CA ALA A 127 -4.54 -3.34 18.36
C ALA A 127 -3.36 -3.18 19.33
N ALA A 128 -2.40 -2.34 18.99
CA ALA A 128 -1.28 -2.01 19.87
C ALA A 128 -1.64 -1.00 20.96
N THR A 129 -2.73 -0.26 20.78
CA THR A 129 -3.27 0.74 21.72
C THR A 129 -4.79 0.61 21.80
N ALA A 130 -5.38 1.06 22.92
CA ALA A 130 -6.83 1.06 23.10
C ALA A 130 -7.59 1.96 22.10
N THR A 131 -6.89 2.89 21.44
CA THR A 131 -7.43 3.79 20.43
C THR A 131 -7.28 3.26 19.01
N THR A 132 -6.61 2.11 18.84
CA THR A 132 -6.45 1.52 17.51
C THR A 132 -7.58 0.55 17.20
N HIS A 133 -8.36 0.86 16.17
CA HIS A 133 -9.47 0.05 15.69
C HIS A 133 -9.18 -0.36 14.24
N LEU A 134 -8.62 -1.57 14.08
CA LEU A 134 -8.34 -2.19 12.79
C LEU A 134 -8.95 -3.60 12.76
N PRO A 135 -9.44 -4.08 11.60
CA PRO A 135 -9.89 -5.46 11.47
C PRO A 135 -8.78 -6.46 11.79
N TYR A 136 -9.08 -7.47 12.61
CA TYR A 136 -8.12 -8.49 13.04
C TYR A 136 -7.49 -9.26 11.86
N ASP A 137 -8.28 -9.47 10.81
CA ASP A 137 -7.95 -10.23 9.62
C ASP A 137 -7.65 -9.33 8.40
N LEU A 138 -7.36 -8.03 8.61
CA LEU A 138 -7.13 -7.05 7.55
C LEU A 138 -6.09 -7.50 6.52
N LEU A 139 -5.02 -8.16 6.97
CA LEU A 139 -3.97 -8.69 6.11
C LEU A 139 -4.16 -10.19 5.83
N SER A 140 -4.57 -10.98 6.82
CA SER A 140 -4.62 -12.44 6.72
C SER A 140 -5.76 -12.98 5.86
N SER A 141 -6.85 -12.23 5.69
CA SER A 141 -7.95 -12.55 4.76
C SER A 141 -7.62 -12.25 3.30
N ALA A 142 -6.52 -11.56 3.02
CA ALA A 142 -6.19 -11.12 1.67
C ALA A 142 -5.81 -12.29 0.77
N LEU A 143 -6.48 -12.36 -0.39
CA LEU A 143 -6.24 -13.38 -1.39
C LEU A 143 -4.83 -13.30 -1.99
N LEU A 144 -4.35 -12.08 -2.24
CA LEU A 144 -3.10 -11.85 -2.95
C LEU A 144 -2.02 -11.28 -2.03
N PRO A 145 -0.76 -11.77 -2.13
CA PRO A 145 0.34 -11.23 -1.34
C PRO A 145 0.63 -9.75 -1.61
N SER A 146 0.28 -9.22 -2.80
CA SER A 146 0.37 -7.78 -3.10
C SER A 146 -0.49 -6.87 -2.20
N VAL A 147 -1.27 -7.41 -1.26
CA VAL A 147 -1.82 -6.61 -0.16
C VAL A 147 -0.72 -5.99 0.73
N GLY A 148 0.46 -6.61 0.85
CA GLY A 148 1.57 -6.14 1.68
C GLY A 148 2.81 -5.86 0.85
N THR A 149 3.25 -4.59 0.80
CA THR A 149 4.23 -4.15 -0.20
C THR A 149 5.23 -3.13 0.34
N PHE A 150 6.34 -2.98 -0.38
CA PHE A 150 7.34 -1.93 -0.17
C PHE A 150 7.44 -1.05 -1.40
N GLY A 151 7.36 0.25 -1.19
CA GLY A 151 7.68 1.28 -2.18
C GLY A 151 9.06 1.84 -1.89
N VAL A 152 9.96 1.82 -2.86
CA VAL A 152 11.36 2.22 -2.67
C VAL A 152 11.68 3.38 -3.61
N PHE A 153 11.89 4.55 -3.02
CA PHE A 153 12.42 5.72 -3.71
C PHE A 153 13.92 5.56 -3.92
N TYR A 154 14.37 5.70 -5.16
CA TYR A 154 15.77 5.59 -5.54
C TYR A 154 16.20 6.77 -6.43
N PRO A 155 17.47 7.19 -6.39
CA PRO A 155 17.95 8.33 -7.17
C PRO A 155 17.83 8.04 -8.67
N GLN A 156 17.36 9.04 -9.43
CA GLN A 156 17.34 9.00 -10.89
C GLN A 156 17.54 10.42 -11.44
N GLY A 157 18.69 10.66 -12.08
CA GLY A 157 19.04 12.00 -12.57
C GLY A 157 19.09 13.02 -11.43
N SER A 158 18.38 14.15 -11.59
CA SER A 158 18.31 15.22 -10.57
C SER A 158 17.23 15.01 -9.50
N GLY A 159 16.48 13.92 -9.56
CA GLY A 159 15.37 13.62 -8.65
C GLY A 159 15.37 12.16 -8.23
N PHE A 160 14.17 11.62 -8.00
CA PHE A 160 13.97 10.24 -7.61
C PHE A 160 12.95 9.57 -8.52
N ASP A 161 13.01 8.24 -8.54
CA ASP A 161 12.00 7.38 -9.14
C ASP A 161 11.57 6.34 -8.08
N PHE A 162 10.58 5.51 -8.40
CA PHE A 162 9.88 4.65 -7.46
C PHE A 162 9.83 3.21 -7.95
N ALA A 163 10.33 2.29 -7.15
CA ALA A 163 10.17 0.86 -7.37
C ALA A 163 9.13 0.29 -6.40
N TYR A 164 8.37 -0.69 -6.86
CA TYR A 164 7.38 -1.40 -6.05
C TYR A 164 7.80 -2.86 -5.90
N PHE A 165 7.66 -3.42 -4.71
CA PHE A 165 7.96 -4.83 -4.41
C PHE A 165 6.88 -5.42 -3.52
N VAL A 166 6.39 -6.61 -3.84
CA VAL A 166 5.56 -7.38 -2.92
C VAL A 166 6.43 -7.91 -1.78
N ALA A 167 5.98 -7.76 -0.53
CA ALA A 167 6.80 -8.06 0.63
C ALA A 167 7.21 -9.55 0.72
N ASP A 168 6.36 -10.46 0.21
CA ASP A 168 6.60 -11.90 0.24
C ASP A 168 7.79 -12.37 -0.62
N GLY A 169 8.16 -11.59 -1.63
CA GLY A 169 9.31 -11.83 -2.49
C GLY A 169 10.60 -11.15 -2.00
N LEU A 170 10.56 -10.43 -0.89
CA LEU A 170 11.75 -9.85 -0.25
C LEU A 170 12.31 -10.81 0.80
N TRP A 171 13.63 -10.84 0.93
CA TRP A 171 14.31 -11.63 1.97
C TRP A 171 15.37 -10.81 2.71
N PRO A 172 15.50 -10.99 4.04
CA PRO A 172 16.55 -10.34 4.80
C PRO A 172 17.91 -10.98 4.47
N LEU A 173 18.90 -10.15 4.12
CA LEU A 173 20.27 -10.65 3.91
C LEU A 173 20.90 -11.20 5.18
N LYS A 174 20.52 -10.64 6.33
CA LYS A 174 20.86 -11.12 7.65
C LYS A 174 19.62 -11.01 8.50
N ASN A 175 19.11 -12.14 8.96
CA ASN A 175 18.08 -12.14 9.96
C ASN A 175 18.70 -11.82 11.32
N SER A 176 18.07 -10.95 12.09
CA SER A 176 18.56 -10.58 13.41
C SER A 176 17.42 -10.09 14.29
N GLU A 177 17.65 -10.08 15.60
CA GLU A 177 16.73 -9.49 16.58
C GLU A 177 16.61 -7.96 16.42
N ASN A 178 17.48 -7.33 15.62
CA ASN A 178 17.38 -5.91 15.32
C ASN A 178 16.15 -5.61 14.45
N ARG A 179 15.42 -4.55 14.80
CA ARG A 179 14.27 -4.08 14.01
C ARG A 179 14.62 -3.60 12.62
N THR A 180 15.88 -3.28 12.34
CA THR A 180 16.31 -2.76 11.03
C THR A 180 17.32 -3.70 10.40
N GLY A 181 17.17 -3.94 9.10
CA GLY A 181 18.08 -4.76 8.32
C GLY A 181 18.08 -4.37 6.85
N THR A 182 18.75 -5.20 6.04
CA THR A 182 18.75 -5.06 4.58
C THR A 182 17.88 -6.14 3.98
N LEU A 183 16.87 -5.73 3.21
CA LEU A 183 16.07 -6.61 2.39
C LEU A 183 16.67 -6.68 0.99
N GLN A 184 16.56 -7.85 0.38
CA GLN A 184 16.96 -8.11 -0.98
C GLN A 184 15.76 -8.61 -1.79
N TRP A 185 15.64 -8.08 -2.99
CA TRP A 185 14.83 -8.62 -4.07
C TRP A 185 15.76 -9.29 -5.08
N GLY A 186 15.51 -10.54 -5.46
CA GLY A 186 16.36 -11.25 -6.42
C GLY A 186 15.62 -12.01 -7.51
N THR A 187 14.33 -11.77 -7.68
CA THR A 187 13.57 -12.29 -8.83
C THR A 187 13.48 -11.24 -9.93
N PRO A 188 13.31 -11.60 -11.21
CA PRO A 188 13.16 -10.60 -12.27
C PRO A 188 12.02 -9.60 -11.97
N LEU A 189 12.22 -8.34 -12.33
CA LEU A 189 11.20 -7.30 -12.19
C LEU A 189 10.10 -7.49 -13.25
N GLN A 190 8.92 -6.90 -13.02
CA GLN A 190 7.77 -6.96 -13.92
C GLN A 190 7.20 -8.38 -14.14
N VAL A 191 7.50 -9.30 -13.22
CA VAL A 191 6.88 -10.64 -13.24
C VAL A 191 5.42 -10.52 -12.80
N VAL A 192 4.53 -11.08 -13.61
CA VAL A 192 3.12 -11.24 -13.26
C VAL A 192 2.91 -12.64 -12.70
N ARG A 193 2.53 -12.71 -11.42
CA ARG A 193 2.13 -13.94 -10.76
C ARG A 193 0.62 -14.16 -10.93
N LYS A 194 0.20 -15.40 -11.15
CA LYS A 194 -1.20 -15.81 -11.18
C LYS A 194 -1.52 -16.65 -9.95
N ILE A 195 -2.57 -16.28 -9.22
CA ILE A 195 -3.09 -17.02 -8.05
C ILE A 195 -4.60 -17.18 -8.27
N GLY A 196 -5.06 -18.42 -8.47
CA GLY A 196 -6.42 -18.67 -8.95
C GLY A 196 -6.66 -17.99 -10.31
N HIS A 197 -7.76 -17.23 -10.43
CA HIS A 197 -8.06 -16.41 -11.62
C HIS A 197 -7.47 -15.01 -11.55
N TYR A 198 -6.86 -14.62 -10.44
CA TYR A 198 -6.29 -13.28 -10.27
C TYR A 198 -4.82 -13.22 -10.71
N LYS A 199 -4.43 -12.02 -11.13
CA LYS A 199 -3.06 -11.68 -11.48
C LYS A 199 -2.56 -10.56 -10.56
N GLU A 200 -1.26 -10.55 -10.33
CA GLU A 200 -0.58 -9.45 -9.65
C GLU A 200 0.83 -9.25 -10.22
N ALA A 201 1.30 -8.00 -10.24
CA ALA A 201 2.70 -7.70 -10.46
C ALA A 201 3.46 -7.90 -9.14
N THR A 202 4.54 -8.67 -9.17
CA THR A 202 5.35 -8.94 -7.96
C THR A 202 6.36 -7.82 -7.69
N ALA A 203 6.81 -7.13 -8.74
CA ALA A 203 7.63 -5.93 -8.63
C ALA A 203 7.51 -5.04 -9.87
N THR A 204 7.75 -3.74 -9.72
CA THR A 204 7.87 -2.77 -10.82
C THR A 204 9.14 -1.95 -10.64
N CYS A 205 9.74 -1.49 -11.74
CA CYS A 205 11.08 -0.89 -11.71
C CYS A 205 11.10 0.63 -11.72
N CYS A 206 9.98 1.28 -11.99
CA CYS A 206 9.84 2.74 -11.99
C CYS A 206 8.37 3.15 -11.83
N MET A 207 8.15 4.44 -11.56
CA MET A 207 6.81 5.02 -11.37
C MET A 207 5.90 4.78 -12.59
N TYR A 208 6.47 4.78 -13.79
CA TYR A 208 5.72 4.47 -15.01
C TYR A 208 5.15 3.05 -14.99
N THR A 209 6.01 2.06 -14.74
CA THR A 209 5.57 0.65 -14.68
C THR A 209 4.65 0.38 -13.49
N PHE A 210 4.79 1.13 -12.40
CA PHE A 210 3.86 1.09 -11.27
C PHE A 210 2.46 1.60 -11.67
N GLY A 211 2.38 2.78 -12.32
CA GLY A 211 1.10 3.34 -12.77
C GLY A 211 0.43 2.50 -13.88
N GLU A 212 1.20 1.89 -14.77
CA GLU A 212 0.65 0.92 -15.73
C GLU A 212 0.14 -0.35 -15.03
N ALA A 213 0.85 -0.84 -14.01
CA ALA A 213 0.38 -1.99 -13.22
C ALA A 213 -0.90 -1.68 -12.42
N LEU A 214 -1.07 -0.45 -11.93
CA LEU A 214 -2.35 0.01 -11.36
C LEU A 214 -3.46 -0.05 -12.43
N SER A 215 -3.20 0.50 -13.61
CA SER A 215 -4.16 0.52 -14.74
C SER A 215 -4.58 -0.87 -15.19
N MET A 216 -3.67 -1.84 -15.13
CA MET A 216 -3.93 -3.22 -15.51
C MET A 216 -4.59 -4.05 -14.39
N GLY A 217 -4.90 -3.46 -13.24
CA GLY A 217 -5.46 -4.19 -12.11
C GLY A 217 -4.48 -5.20 -11.50
N LEU A 218 -3.18 -4.93 -11.52
CA LEU A 218 -2.13 -5.88 -11.10
C LEU A 218 -1.55 -5.58 -9.71
N ILE A 219 -1.93 -4.49 -9.06
CA ILE A 219 -1.46 -4.12 -7.73
C ILE A 219 -2.54 -4.42 -6.69
N GLY A 220 -2.16 -4.93 -5.52
CA GLY A 220 -3.08 -5.15 -4.41
C GLY A 220 -4.00 -6.37 -4.54
N THR A 221 -4.70 -6.68 -3.45
CA THR A 221 -5.73 -7.73 -3.38
C THR A 221 -7.11 -7.18 -3.75
N PRO A 222 -7.98 -7.94 -4.44
CA PRO A 222 -9.35 -7.53 -4.72
C PRO A 222 -10.15 -7.27 -3.44
N LEU A 223 -10.80 -6.11 -3.36
CA LEU A 223 -11.61 -5.72 -2.20
C LEU A 223 -12.93 -6.47 -2.15
N HIS A 224 -13.63 -6.65 -3.27
CA HIS A 224 -14.93 -7.35 -3.27
C HIS A 224 -14.83 -8.76 -2.66
N GLN A 225 -13.80 -9.53 -3.03
CA GLN A 225 -13.55 -10.85 -2.43
C GLN A 225 -13.19 -10.76 -0.94
N ALA A 226 -12.44 -9.74 -0.52
CA ALA A 226 -12.10 -9.54 0.88
C ALA A 226 -13.31 -9.13 1.73
N LEU A 227 -14.28 -8.40 1.16
CA LEU A 227 -15.45 -7.89 1.86
C LEU A 227 -16.62 -8.89 1.90
N TYR A 228 -16.79 -9.67 0.84
CA TYR A 228 -17.96 -10.55 0.64
C TYR A 228 -17.63 -12.03 0.47
N GLY A 229 -16.35 -12.37 0.38
CA GLY A 229 -15.92 -13.76 0.30
C GLY A 229 -16.18 -14.52 1.61
N SER A 230 -15.80 -15.79 1.64
CA SER A 230 -15.86 -16.63 2.85
C SER A 230 -15.11 -16.06 4.06
N SER A 231 -14.20 -15.11 3.82
CA SER A 231 -13.39 -14.43 4.82
C SER A 231 -13.85 -12.99 5.10
N GLY A 232 -14.95 -12.55 4.49
CA GLY A 232 -15.49 -11.20 4.68
C GLY A 232 -16.07 -11.02 6.07
N THR A 233 -15.65 -9.95 6.75
CA THR A 233 -16.16 -9.60 8.09
C THR A 233 -16.85 -8.24 8.07
N PRO A 234 -17.93 -8.05 8.85
CA PRO A 234 -18.54 -6.73 9.03
C PRO A 234 -17.54 -5.68 9.53
N ALA A 235 -16.54 -6.10 10.33
CA ALA A 235 -15.49 -5.23 10.82
C ALA A 235 -14.66 -4.61 9.69
N LEU A 236 -14.28 -5.40 8.67
CA LEU A 236 -13.54 -4.91 7.52
C LEU A 236 -14.36 -3.93 6.68
N ARG A 237 -15.66 -4.22 6.47
CA ARG A 237 -16.59 -3.34 5.76
C ARG A 237 -16.72 -2.00 6.46
N ASN A 238 -17.04 -2.00 7.76
CA ASN A 238 -17.22 -0.79 8.56
C ASN A 238 -15.94 0.05 8.59
N TRP A 239 -14.79 -0.60 8.75
CA TRP A 239 -13.50 0.09 8.75
C TRP A 239 -13.21 0.76 7.39
N LEU A 240 -13.39 0.03 6.28
CA LEU A 240 -13.17 0.59 4.95
C LEU A 240 -14.16 1.71 4.62
N ALA A 241 -15.44 1.53 4.94
CA ALA A 241 -16.47 2.56 4.78
C ALA A 241 -16.06 3.84 5.50
N SER A 242 -15.54 3.73 6.72
CA SER A 242 -15.10 4.88 7.49
C SER A 242 -13.86 5.57 6.94
N VAL A 243 -12.90 4.82 6.38
CA VAL A 243 -11.76 5.39 5.65
C VAL A 243 -12.24 6.20 4.44
N LEU A 244 -13.21 5.67 3.68
CA LEU A 244 -13.77 6.36 2.52
C LEU A 244 -14.60 7.60 2.91
N VAL A 245 -15.36 7.53 4.00
CA VAL A 245 -16.07 8.70 4.55
C VAL A 245 -15.10 9.79 4.96
N SER A 246 -14.00 9.44 5.65
CA SER A 246 -12.98 10.41 6.02
C SER A 246 -12.34 11.07 4.79
N LEU A 247 -12.03 10.30 3.74
CA LEU A 247 -11.53 10.85 2.48
C LEU A 247 -12.55 11.79 1.81
N ARG A 248 -13.84 11.44 1.83
CA ARG A 248 -14.92 12.28 1.31
C ARG A 248 -15.00 13.62 2.03
N GLU A 249 -14.86 13.63 3.35
CA GLU A 249 -14.86 14.87 4.15
C GLU A 249 -13.66 15.76 3.85
N LYS A 250 -12.50 15.15 3.58
CA LYS A 250 -11.26 15.86 3.24
C LYS A 250 -11.22 16.36 1.79
N HIS A 251 -11.90 15.65 0.89
CA HIS A 251 -11.96 15.94 -0.55
C HIS A 251 -13.41 16.02 -1.02
N ALA A 252 -14.15 17.01 -0.49
CA ALA A 252 -15.57 17.19 -0.77
C ALA A 252 -15.89 17.49 -2.25
N ASP A 253 -14.89 17.90 -3.04
CA ASP A 253 -14.94 18.14 -4.48
C ASP A 253 -14.68 16.88 -5.33
N SER A 254 -14.33 15.75 -4.70
CA SER A 254 -14.05 14.50 -5.38
C SER A 254 -15.21 13.51 -5.30
N GLU A 255 -15.58 12.94 -6.45
CA GLU A 255 -16.59 11.88 -6.54
C GLU A 255 -16.03 10.49 -6.17
N LEU A 256 -14.71 10.33 -6.15
CA LEU A 256 -14.06 9.02 -6.04
C LEU A 256 -14.43 8.24 -4.76
N PRO A 257 -14.51 8.86 -3.56
CA PRO A 257 -14.92 8.14 -2.36
C PRO A 257 -16.37 7.62 -2.47
N ASN A 258 -17.28 8.40 -3.06
CA ASN A 258 -18.67 7.99 -3.25
C ASN A 258 -18.78 6.87 -4.30
N GLU A 259 -18.06 6.96 -5.42
CA GLU A 259 -18.00 5.89 -6.43
C GLU A 259 -17.61 4.54 -5.82
N LEU A 260 -16.65 4.52 -4.89
CA LEU A 260 -16.29 3.30 -4.17
C LEU A 260 -17.28 2.89 -3.09
N LEU A 261 -17.83 3.83 -2.33
CA LEU A 261 -18.84 3.51 -1.31
C LEU A 261 -20.07 2.87 -1.95
N GLU A 262 -20.53 3.40 -3.08
CA GLU A 262 -21.64 2.84 -3.85
C GLU A 262 -21.23 1.53 -4.54
N GLY A 263 -20.10 1.54 -5.23
CA GLY A 263 -19.61 0.39 -5.97
C GLY A 263 -19.36 -0.84 -5.11
N LEU A 264 -18.86 -0.67 -3.89
CA LEU A 264 -18.63 -1.74 -2.92
C LEU A 264 -19.82 -1.94 -1.96
N GLU A 265 -20.96 -1.30 -2.24
CA GLU A 265 -22.21 -1.33 -1.47
C GLU A 265 -22.00 -1.08 0.05
N LEU A 266 -21.10 -0.16 0.39
CA LEU A 266 -20.73 0.21 1.75
C LEU A 266 -21.61 1.33 2.34
N MET A 267 -22.53 1.91 1.56
CA MET A 267 -23.39 3.03 2.01
C MET A 267 -24.22 2.68 3.25
N ARG A 268 -24.68 1.42 3.37
CA ARG A 268 -25.42 0.97 4.56
C ARG A 268 -24.56 0.97 5.82
N ASP A 269 -23.28 0.64 5.68
CA ASP A 269 -22.32 0.62 6.78
C ASP A 269 -21.95 2.05 7.24
N VAL A 270 -22.23 3.07 6.43
CA VAL A 270 -22.10 4.50 6.79
C VAL A 270 -23.31 5.00 7.58
N GLU A 271 -24.51 4.55 7.23
CA GLU A 271 -25.78 4.98 7.86
C GLU A 271 -26.01 4.35 9.23
N GLU A 272 -25.48 3.14 9.45
CA GLU A 272 -25.52 2.43 10.73
C GLU A 272 -24.11 2.30 11.34
N PRO A 273 -23.48 3.41 11.79
CA PRO A 273 -22.15 3.34 12.37
C PRO A 273 -22.19 2.42 13.59
N SER A 274 -21.41 1.34 13.55
CA SER A 274 -21.20 0.49 14.72
C SER A 274 -20.73 1.34 15.90
N ARG A 275 -21.21 1.07 17.12
CA ARG A 275 -20.88 1.80 18.38
C ARG A 275 -19.39 1.75 18.80
N GLY A 276 -18.48 1.42 17.90
CA GLY A 276 -17.03 1.50 18.12
C GLY A 276 -16.53 2.94 18.01
N GLY A 277 -15.42 3.26 18.69
CA GLY A 277 -14.79 4.57 18.58
C GLY A 277 -14.29 4.89 17.17
N GLU A 278 -13.67 6.06 16.99
CA GLU A 278 -13.15 6.47 15.69
C GLU A 278 -12.23 5.39 15.08
N PRO A 279 -12.47 5.00 13.82
CA PRO A 279 -11.70 3.98 13.14
C PRO A 279 -10.29 4.48 12.86
N SER A 280 -9.33 3.57 12.97
CA SER A 280 -7.93 3.94 12.73
C SER A 280 -7.64 4.04 11.25
N THR A 281 -7.18 5.22 10.82
CA THR A 281 -6.70 5.43 9.46
C THR A 281 -5.22 5.04 9.33
N PRO A 282 -4.80 4.53 8.15
CA PRO A 282 -3.40 4.50 7.77
C PRO A 282 -2.78 5.91 7.78
N ARG A 283 -1.45 6.01 7.80
CA ARG A 283 -0.74 7.31 7.76
C ARG A 283 -1.03 8.12 6.50
N ALA A 284 -1.33 7.48 5.40
CA ALA A 284 -1.87 8.14 4.22
C ALA A 284 -2.77 7.18 3.47
N VAL A 285 -3.71 7.74 2.72
CA VAL A 285 -4.54 6.96 1.80
C VAL A 285 -4.46 7.62 0.42
N VAL A 286 -4.19 6.80 -0.60
CA VAL A 286 -4.30 7.14 -2.00
C VAL A 286 -5.50 6.40 -2.56
N LEU A 287 -6.40 7.11 -3.21
CA LEU A 287 -7.52 6.57 -3.95
C LEU A 287 -7.41 7.01 -5.40
N ILE A 288 -7.32 6.05 -6.33
CA ILE A 288 -7.12 6.33 -7.75
C ILE A 288 -8.08 5.52 -8.63
N ARG A 289 -8.75 6.21 -9.56
CA ARG A 289 -9.51 5.62 -10.66
C ARG A 289 -8.61 5.51 -11.89
N THR A 290 -8.52 4.33 -12.47
CA THR A 290 -7.57 3.99 -13.55
C THR A 290 -8.21 3.79 -14.91
#